data_AF-A0A7S0K297-F1
#
_entry.id   AF-A0A7S0K297-F1
#
_cell.length_a   1.000
_cell.length_b   1.000
_cell.length_c   1.000
_cell.angle_alpha   90.00
_cell.angle_beta   90.00
_cell.angle_gamma   90.00
#
_symmetry.space_group_name_H-M   'P 1'
#
loop_
_entity.id
_entity.type
_entity.pdbx_description
1 polymer ?
#
loop_
_entity_poly.entity_id
_entity_poly.type
_entity_poly.pdbx_seq_one_letter_code
_entity_poly.pdbx_strand_id
1 'polypeptide(L)'
;LPKVMKILPGMAGWEDLLGLTGPDAWTPHAFYAITRVFASNLNDVRAQRFFNLYLLPAVRNDIQTNHKLNYHLYQALRKALYKPAAWYKGILLPLAASGDCTLREATIVASVLTTRRV
;
A
#
# COMPACT_ATOMS: atom_id res chain seq x y z
N LEU A 1 12.69 8.71 7.79
CA LEU A 1 13.09 7.54 6.98
C LEU A 1 14.60 7.52 6.84
N PRO A 2 15.28 6.40 7.13
CA PRO A 2 16.71 6.21 6.86
C PRO A 2 17.07 6.47 5.39
N LYS A 3 18.32 6.86 5.10
CA LYS A 3 18.78 7.16 3.73
C LYS A 3 18.59 5.97 2.78
N VAL A 4 18.88 4.75 3.25
CA VAL A 4 18.73 3.50 2.48
C VAL A 4 17.31 3.32 1.96
N MET A 5 16.30 3.57 2.80
CA MET A 5 14.89 3.42 2.40
C MET A 5 14.43 4.41 1.32
N LYS A 6 15.17 5.52 1.13
CA LYS A 6 14.88 6.49 0.06
C LYS A 6 15.46 6.07 -1.29
N ILE A 7 16.59 5.37 -1.30
CA ILE A 7 17.28 4.93 -2.52
C ILE A 7 16.82 3.54 -2.99
N LEU A 8 16.18 2.77 -2.10
CA LEU A 8 15.75 1.40 -2.33
C LEU A 8 14.88 1.21 -3.60
N PRO A 9 13.92 2.11 -3.95
CA PRO A 9 13.15 1.99 -5.19
C PRO A 9 13.97 1.93 -6.48
N GLY A 10 15.18 2.53 -6.47
CA GLY A 10 16.07 2.57 -7.62
C GLY A 10 16.90 1.29 -7.82
N MET A 11 16.91 0.38 -6.84
CA MET A 11 17.72 -0.83 -6.88
C MET A 11 17.03 -1.94 -7.70
N ALA A 12 17.82 -2.81 -8.35
CA ALA A 12 17.28 -3.94 -9.11
C ALA A 12 16.57 -4.97 -8.21
N GLY A 13 17.17 -5.30 -7.06
CA GLY A 13 16.64 -6.24 -6.06
C GLY A 13 15.88 -5.57 -4.92
N TRP A 14 15.12 -4.51 -5.20
CA TRP A 14 14.42 -3.76 -4.16
C TRP A 14 13.39 -4.60 -3.40
N GLU A 15 12.76 -5.59 -4.05
CA GLU A 15 11.76 -6.47 -3.40
C GLU A 15 12.38 -7.30 -2.27
N ASP A 16 13.49 -7.98 -2.56
CA ASP A 16 14.18 -8.83 -1.59
C ASP A 16 14.74 -7.99 -0.44
N LEU A 17 15.37 -6.86 -0.76
CA LEU A 17 15.90 -5.94 0.25
C LEU A 17 14.81 -5.37 1.14
N LEU A 18 13.63 -5.08 0.60
CA LEU A 18 12.49 -4.62 1.40
C LEU A 18 11.97 -5.73 2.31
N GLY A 19 11.89 -6.97 1.82
CA GLY A 19 11.50 -8.13 2.62
C GLY A 19 12.39 -8.33 3.85
N LEU A 20 13.70 -8.11 3.70
CA LEU A 20 14.67 -8.22 4.82
C LEU A 20 14.45 -7.17 5.92
N THR A 21 13.73 -6.08 5.66
CA THR A 21 13.46 -5.03 6.66
C THR A 21 12.28 -5.34 7.59
N GLY A 22 11.67 -6.53 7.48
CA GLY A 22 10.57 -6.96 8.34
C GLY A 22 9.31 -6.11 8.18
N PRO A 23 8.69 -6.08 6.99
CA PRO A 23 7.52 -5.24 6.72
C PRO A 23 6.31 -5.55 7.62
N ASP A 24 6.20 -6.76 8.14
CA ASP A 24 5.15 -7.17 9.08
C ASP A 24 5.22 -6.43 10.43
N ALA A 25 6.43 -5.99 10.82
CA ALA A 25 6.67 -5.27 12.07
C ALA A 25 6.66 -3.74 11.88
N TRP A 26 6.38 -3.24 10.68
CA TRP A 26 6.37 -1.81 10.44
C TRP A 26 5.20 -1.12 11.11
N THR A 27 5.48 0.05 11.67
CA THR A 27 4.43 0.92 12.21
C THR A 27 3.61 1.53 11.06
N PRO A 28 2.33 1.89 11.30
CA PRO A 28 1.50 2.60 10.31
C PRO A 28 2.16 3.87 9.77
N HIS A 29 2.94 4.57 10.59
CA HIS A 29 3.72 5.75 10.22
C HIS A 29 4.81 5.42 9.20
N ALA A 30 5.52 4.30 9.41
CA ALA A 30 6.54 3.81 8.48
C ALA A 30 5.90 3.44 7.14
N PHE A 31 4.78 2.71 7.16
CA PHE A 31 4.03 2.36 5.94
C PHE A 31 3.65 3.59 5.13
N TYR A 32 3.13 4.64 5.77
CA TYR A 32 2.80 5.89 5.07
C TYR A 32 4.03 6.52 4.41
N ALA A 33 5.12 6.65 5.17
CA ALA A 33 6.31 7.33 4.70
C ALA A 33 7.03 6.53 3.57
N ILE A 34 7.04 5.21 3.65
CA ILE A 34 7.56 4.30 2.63
C ILE A 34 6.68 4.34 1.38
N THR A 35 5.36 4.19 1.54
CA THR A 35 4.41 4.25 0.42
C THR A 35 4.53 5.56 -0.35
N ARG A 36 4.72 6.69 0.34
CA ARG A 36 4.94 7.99 -0.31
C ARG A 36 6.18 8.00 -1.19
N VAL A 37 7.29 7.43 -0.71
CA VAL A 37 8.56 7.34 -1.46
C VAL A 37 8.45 6.35 -2.62
N PHE A 38 7.78 5.23 -2.41
CA PHE A 38 7.66 4.16 -3.42
C PHE A 38 6.71 4.57 -4.54
N ALA A 39 5.57 5.17 -4.20
CA ALA A 39 4.61 5.68 -5.16
C ALA A 39 5.20 6.81 -6.04
N SER A 40 6.18 7.59 -5.56
CA SER A 40 6.82 8.64 -6.36
C SER A 40 7.98 8.16 -7.22
N ASN A 41 8.72 7.12 -6.80
CA ASN A 41 9.97 6.73 -7.44
C ASN A 41 9.88 5.44 -8.28
N LEU A 42 8.91 4.56 -8.02
CA LEU A 42 8.76 3.32 -8.79
C LEU A 42 8.05 3.54 -10.13
N ASN A 43 8.33 2.69 -11.10
CA ASN A 43 7.48 2.54 -12.29
C ASN A 43 6.15 1.84 -11.91
N ASP A 44 5.15 1.88 -12.79
CA ASP A 44 3.82 1.38 -12.46
C ASP A 44 3.80 -0.14 -12.20
N VAL A 45 4.63 -0.90 -12.90
CA VAL A 45 4.76 -2.36 -12.72
C VAL A 45 5.34 -2.71 -11.35
N ARG A 46 6.40 -2.04 -10.91
CA ARG A 46 7.01 -2.26 -9.58
C ARG A 46 6.14 -1.70 -8.47
N ALA A 47 5.49 -0.55 -8.69
CA ALA A 47 4.54 0.01 -7.73
C ALA A 47 3.35 -0.93 -7.50
N GLN A 48 2.84 -1.57 -8.56
CA GLN A 48 1.79 -2.59 -8.46
C GLN A 48 2.24 -3.75 -7.56
N ARG A 49 3.47 -4.25 -7.73
CA ARG A 49 4.03 -5.31 -6.88
C ARG A 49 4.15 -4.87 -5.43
N PHE A 50 4.66 -3.66 -5.17
CA PHE A 50 4.71 -3.10 -3.82
C PHE A 50 3.33 -3.02 -3.16
N PHE A 51 2.33 -2.52 -3.90
CA PHE A 51 0.97 -2.39 -3.37
C PHE A 51 0.34 -3.75 -3.04
N ASN A 52 0.53 -4.74 -3.91
CA ASN A 52 -0.05 -6.07 -3.71
C ASN A 52 0.64 -6.86 -2.58
N LEU A 53 1.98 -6.82 -2.52
CA LEU A 53 2.74 -7.64 -1.58
C LEU A 53 2.85 -7.05 -0.17
N TYR A 54 2.82 -5.72 -0.03
CA TYR A 54 3.10 -5.07 1.26
C TYR A 54 1.92 -4.22 1.74
N LEU A 55 1.43 -3.30 0.90
CA LEU A 55 0.41 -2.34 1.34
C LEU A 55 -0.95 -3.01 1.56
N LEU A 56 -1.39 -3.87 0.63
CA LEU A 56 -2.68 -4.54 0.70
C LEU A 56 -2.78 -5.47 1.94
N PRO A 57 -1.83 -6.39 2.19
CA PRO A 57 -1.87 -7.24 3.39
C PRO A 57 -1.88 -6.44 4.69
N ALA A 58 -1.08 -5.37 4.77
CA ALA A 58 -1.03 -4.51 5.96
C ALA A 58 -2.37 -3.82 6.24
N VAL A 59 -3.04 -3.32 5.20
CA VAL A 59 -4.38 -2.70 5.31
C VAL A 59 -5.42 -3.74 5.75
N ARG A 60 -5.41 -4.93 5.16
CA ARG A 60 -6.35 -5.99 5.52
C ARG A 60 -6.18 -6.44 6.97
N ASN A 61 -4.94 -6.66 7.39
CA ASN A 61 -4.63 -7.07 8.76
C ASN A 61 -5.07 -6.02 9.80
N ASP A 62 -4.84 -4.73 9.54
CA ASP A 62 -5.27 -3.66 10.44
C ASP A 62 -6.81 -3.57 10.55
N ILE A 63 -7.52 -3.74 9.42
CA ILE A 63 -9.00 -3.76 9.41
C ILE A 63 -9.55 -4.98 10.15
N GLN A 64 -8.95 -6.15 9.96
CA GLN A 64 -9.36 -7.36 10.66
C GLN A 64 -9.16 -7.23 12.17
N THR A 65 -8.00 -6.72 12.59
CA THR A 65 -7.63 -6.60 14.01
C THR A 65 -8.37 -5.48 14.74
N ASN A 66 -8.41 -4.28 14.16
CA ASN A 66 -8.93 -3.08 14.84
C ASN A 66 -10.37 -2.72 14.44
N HIS A 67 -10.94 -3.40 13.44
CA HIS A 67 -12.24 -3.09 12.82
C HIS A 67 -12.37 -1.66 12.26
N LYS A 68 -11.28 -0.90 12.26
CA LYS A 68 -11.11 0.45 11.74
C LYS A 68 -9.72 0.53 11.14
N LEU A 69 -9.58 1.29 10.06
CA LEU A 69 -8.27 1.50 9.45
C LEU A 69 -7.54 2.66 10.14
N ASN A 70 -6.27 2.44 10.47
CA ASN A 70 -5.38 3.46 11.00
C ASN A 70 -5.27 4.65 10.02
N TYR A 71 -5.27 5.87 10.56
CA TYR A 71 -5.16 7.09 9.77
C TYR A 71 -3.94 7.10 8.82
N HIS A 72 -2.78 6.60 9.25
CA HIS A 72 -1.58 6.60 8.41
C HIS A 72 -1.66 5.59 7.26
N LEU A 73 -2.29 4.43 7.48
CA LEU A 73 -2.57 3.47 6.41
C LEU A 73 -3.60 4.02 5.41
N TYR A 74 -4.61 4.73 5.91
CA TYR A 74 -5.55 5.45 5.05
C TYR A 74 -4.84 6.51 4.17
N GLN A 75 -3.93 7.29 4.77
CA GLN A 75 -3.11 8.24 4.02
C GLN A 75 -2.15 7.54 3.04
N ALA A 76 -1.65 6.35 3.37
CA ALA A 76 -0.83 5.55 2.48
C ALA A 76 -1.62 5.13 1.23
N LEU A 77 -2.85 4.63 1.40
CA LEU A 77 -3.75 4.31 0.28
C LEU A 77 -4.04 5.53 -0.59
N ARG A 78 -4.28 6.70 0.02
CA ARG A 78 -4.46 7.96 -0.71
C ARG A 78 -3.21 8.37 -1.50
N LYS A 79 -2.01 8.10 -0.99
CA LYS A 79 -0.76 8.36 -1.72
C LYS A 79 -0.50 7.33 -2.83
N ALA A 80 -0.91 6.09 -2.64
CA ALA A 80 -0.83 5.07 -3.68
C ALA A 80 -1.69 5.42 -4.92
N LEU A 81 -2.83 6.12 -4.72
CA LEU A 81 -3.70 6.58 -5.82
C LEU A 81 -3.01 7.49 -6.84
N TYR A 82 -1.89 8.15 -6.51
CA TYR A 82 -1.14 8.96 -7.49
C TYR A 82 -0.67 8.14 -8.69
N LYS A 83 -0.61 6.80 -8.57
CA LYS A 83 -0.41 5.86 -9.68
C LYS A 83 -1.67 5.01 -9.89
N PRO A 84 -2.68 5.51 -10.65
CA PRO A 84 -3.97 4.84 -10.76
C PRO A 84 -3.86 3.43 -11.35
N ALA A 85 -3.06 3.24 -12.41
CA ALA A 85 -2.89 1.92 -13.05
C ALA A 85 -2.34 0.86 -12.08
N ALA A 86 -1.32 1.22 -11.30
CA ALA A 86 -0.74 0.36 -10.28
C ALA A 86 -1.71 0.12 -9.11
N TRP A 87 -2.47 1.14 -8.71
CA TRP A 87 -3.44 1.05 -7.61
C TRP A 87 -4.59 0.10 -7.94
N TYR A 88 -5.20 0.22 -9.13
CA TYR A 88 -6.30 -0.66 -9.53
C TYR A 88 -5.83 -2.12 -9.62
N LYS A 89 -4.69 -2.37 -10.27
CA LYS A 89 -4.15 -3.73 -10.47
C LYS A 89 -3.52 -4.33 -9.20
N GLY A 90 -3.05 -3.50 -8.28
CA GLY A 90 -2.34 -3.93 -7.07
C GLY A 90 -3.19 -3.94 -5.80
N ILE A 91 -4.32 -3.26 -5.78
CA ILE A 91 -5.19 -3.12 -4.60
C ILE A 91 -6.62 -3.52 -4.93
N LEU A 92 -7.31 -2.78 -5.81
CA LEU A 92 -8.76 -2.98 -6.01
C LEU A 92 -9.09 -4.33 -6.64
N LEU A 93 -8.44 -4.68 -7.75
CA LEU A 93 -8.72 -5.94 -8.46
C LEU A 93 -8.32 -7.16 -7.63
N PRO A 94 -7.13 -7.22 -6.99
CA PRO A 94 -6.79 -8.32 -6.09
C PRO A 94 -7.75 -8.44 -4.91
N LEU A 95 -8.17 -7.31 -4.30
CA LEU A 95 -9.14 -7.32 -3.22
C LEU A 95 -10.49 -7.89 -3.69
N ALA A 96 -10.99 -7.46 -4.86
CA ALA A 96 -12.24 -7.98 -5.41
C ALA A 96 -12.16 -9.46 -5.83
N ALA A 97 -11.01 -9.90 -6.37
CA ALA A 97 -10.81 -11.26 -6.86
C ALA A 97 -10.53 -12.28 -5.73
N SER A 98 -10.08 -11.83 -4.56
CA SER A 98 -9.70 -12.70 -3.44
C SER A 98 -10.86 -13.51 -2.85
N GLY A 99 -12.12 -13.10 -3.07
CA GLY A 99 -13.32 -13.83 -2.62
C GLY A 99 -13.59 -13.75 -1.11
N ASP A 100 -12.64 -13.25 -0.32
CA ASP A 100 -12.72 -13.03 1.13
C ASP A 100 -12.84 -11.54 1.50
N CYS A 101 -13.15 -10.68 0.53
CA CYS A 101 -13.35 -9.24 0.75
C CYS A 101 -14.59 -8.98 1.59
N THR A 102 -14.41 -8.31 2.73
CA THR A 102 -15.50 -7.95 3.64
C THR A 102 -16.14 -6.63 3.26
N LEU A 103 -17.42 -6.43 3.67
CA LEU A 103 -18.12 -5.15 3.46
C LEU A 103 -17.36 -3.95 4.05
N ARG A 104 -16.66 -4.14 5.17
CA ARG A 104 -15.87 -3.08 5.82
C ARG A 104 -14.64 -2.70 4.99
N GLU A 105 -13.87 -3.68 4.51
CA GLU A 105 -12.74 -3.45 3.61
C GLU A 105 -13.21 -2.71 2.35
N ALA A 106 -14.29 -3.18 1.72
CA ALA A 106 -14.86 -2.55 0.54
C ALA A 106 -15.28 -1.09 0.79
N THR A 107 -15.94 -0.82 1.93
CA THR A 107 -16.41 0.53 2.29
C THR A 107 -15.23 1.50 2.48
N ILE A 108 -14.17 1.05 3.17
CA ILE A 108 -12.98 1.86 3.43
C ILE A 108 -12.21 2.14 2.14
N VAL A 109 -12.01 1.14 1.28
CA VAL A 109 -11.32 1.33 0.00
C VAL A 109 -12.13 2.22 -0.94
N ALA A 110 -13.45 2.07 -0.96
CA ALA A 110 -14.34 2.95 -1.72
C ALA A 110 -14.29 4.40 -1.22
N SER A 111 -14.18 4.65 0.09
CA SER A 111 -14.08 6.02 0.61
C SER A 111 -12.77 6.72 0.19
N VAL A 112 -11.69 5.95 0.01
CA VAL A 112 -10.42 6.47 -0.52
C VAL A 112 -10.58 6.93 -1.97
N LEU A 113 -11.36 6.21 -2.78
CA LEU A 113 -11.66 6.57 -4.17
C LEU A 113 -12.50 7.86 -4.26
N THR A 114 -13.57 7.96 -3.48
CA THR A 114 -14.46 9.13 -3.51
C THR A 114 -13.78 10.41 -3.00
N THR A 115 -12.79 10.28 -2.11
CA THR A 115 -12.01 11.41 -1.60
C THR A 115 -11.19 12.10 -2.71
N ARG A 116 -10.87 11.41 -3.81
CA ARG A 116 -10.17 12.03 -4.93
C ARG A 116 -11.18 12.58 -5.93
N ARG A 117 -11.31 13.91 -6.00
CA ARG A 117 -11.81 14.54 -7.23
C ARG A 117 -10.75 14.31 -8.31
N VAL A 118 -11.09 13.50 -9.30
CA VAL A 118 -10.33 13.29 -10.53
C VAL A 118 -10.24 14.62 -11.27
#